data_AF-A0A3D2P9K4-F1
#
_entry.id   AF-A0A3D2P9K4-F1
#
_cell.length_a   1.000
_cell.length_b   1.000
_cell.length_c   1.000
_cell.angle_alpha   90.00
_cell.angle_beta   90.00
_cell.angle_gamma   90.00
#
_symmetry.space_group_name_H-M   'P 1'
#
loop_
_entity.id
_entity.type
_entity.pdbx_description
1 polymer ?
#
loop_
_entity_poly.entity_id
_entity_poly.type
_entity_poly.pdbx_seq_one_letter_code
_entity_poly.pdbx_strand_id
1 'polypeptide(L)'
;MLDSCPLLPEKTRTIYYGINLKKFAPHKYERYKIREEFGISNSTLVVGIIGRIEPKKGQKEFLLAAKEIANDFPGIKFLIVGATEPGFTGYENELRKIADD
;
A
#
# COMPACT_ATOMS: atom_id res chain seq x y z
N MET A 1 -23.47 -1.07 10.74
CA MET A 1 -23.87 -0.19 9.63
C MET A 1 -25.38 -0.28 9.39
N LEU A 2 -25.97 -1.48 9.36
CA LEU A 2 -27.44 -1.64 9.38
C LEU A 2 -28.06 -1.25 10.74
N ASP A 3 -27.34 -1.45 11.85
CA ASP A 3 -27.84 -1.01 13.18
C ASP A 3 -27.79 0.51 13.38
N SER A 4 -27.01 1.21 12.55
CA SER A 4 -26.74 2.65 12.65
C SER A 4 -27.67 3.48 11.76
N CYS A 5 -28.38 2.82 10.83
CA CYS A 5 -29.27 3.44 9.86
C CYS A 5 -30.41 2.45 9.59
N PRO A 6 -31.65 2.72 10.05
CA PRO A 6 -32.76 1.77 9.99
C PRO A 6 -33.27 1.62 8.55
N LEU A 7 -32.53 0.85 7.75
CA LEU A 7 -32.93 0.43 6.43
C LEU A 7 -33.53 -0.97 6.51
N LEU A 8 -34.69 -1.13 5.89
CA LEU A 8 -35.35 -2.42 5.78
C LEU A 8 -34.47 -3.39 4.97
N PRO A 9 -34.12 -4.58 5.48
CA PRO A 9 -33.26 -5.54 4.78
C PRO A 9 -33.74 -5.84 3.36
N GLU A 10 -35.06 -5.95 3.16
CA GLU A 10 -35.70 -6.19 1.86
C GLU A 10 -35.53 -5.05 0.85
N LYS A 11 -35.12 -3.86 1.32
CA LYS A 11 -34.80 -2.68 0.49
C LYS A 11 -33.30 -2.43 0.36
N THR A 12 -32.46 -3.33 0.87
CA THR A 12 -31.01 -3.20 0.80
C THR A 12 -30.39 -4.28 -0.06
N ARG A 13 -29.32 -3.94 -0.77
CA ARG A 13 -28.50 -4.89 -1.51
C ARG A 13 -27.04 -4.45 -1.45
N THR A 14 -26.15 -5.38 -1.12
CA THR A 14 -24.71 -5.12 -1.18
C THR A 14 -24.25 -5.03 -2.63
N ILE A 15 -23.57 -3.94 -2.96
CA ILE A 15 -22.88 -3.75 -4.24
C ILE A 15 -21.39 -3.71 -3.92
N TYR A 16 -20.65 -4.70 -4.42
CA TYR A 16 -19.21 -4.72 -4.27
C TYR A 16 -18.55 -3.69 -5.18
N TYR A 17 -17.45 -3.10 -4.72
CA TYR A 17 -16.66 -2.21 -5.57
C TYR A 17 -16.12 -2.97 -6.77
N GLY A 18 -16.28 -2.37 -7.96
CA GLY A 18 -15.70 -2.89 -9.19
C GLY A 18 -14.20 -2.57 -9.27
N ILE A 19 -13.45 -3.46 -9.93
CA ILE A 19 -12.06 -3.21 -10.34
C ILE A 19 -11.98 -3.19 -11.87
N ASN A 20 -11.22 -2.25 -12.43
CA ASN A 20 -11.04 -2.17 -13.87
C ASN A 20 -10.09 -3.25 -14.35
N LEU A 21 -10.62 -4.37 -14.85
CA LEU A 21 -9.82 -5.50 -15.34
C LEU A 21 -9.01 -5.19 -16.61
N LYS A 22 -9.34 -4.12 -17.35
CA LYS A 22 -8.51 -3.70 -18.49
C LYS A 22 -7.21 -3.02 -18.01
N LYS A 23 -7.28 -2.31 -16.89
CA LYS A 23 -6.15 -1.63 -16.22
C LYS A 23 -5.39 -2.58 -15.29
N PHE A 24 -6.07 -3.40 -14.48
CA PHE A 24 -5.43 -4.32 -13.55
C PHE A 24 -5.31 -5.72 -14.18
N ALA A 25 -4.50 -5.79 -15.24
CA ALA A 25 -4.25 -7.00 -16.03
C ALA A 25 -2.75 -7.34 -16.01
N PRO A 26 -2.27 -8.18 -15.07
CA PRO A 26 -0.83 -8.43 -14.90
C PRO A 26 -0.11 -8.88 -16.18
N HIS A 27 -0.79 -9.65 -17.04
CA HIS A 27 -0.26 -10.12 -18.33
C HIS A 27 0.05 -9.00 -19.33
N LYS A 28 -0.51 -7.79 -19.15
CA LYS A 28 -0.24 -6.63 -20.01
C LYS A 28 1.01 -5.85 -19.60
N TYR A 29 1.57 -6.13 -18.43
CA TYR A 29 2.69 -5.39 -17.87
C TYR A 29 3.94 -6.24 -17.86
N GLU A 30 5.03 -5.67 -18.38
CA GLU A 30 6.34 -6.29 -18.37
C GLU A 30 7.00 -6.02 -17.01
N ARG A 31 6.78 -6.94 -16.04
CA ARG A 31 7.29 -6.83 -14.66
C ARG A 31 8.78 -6.47 -14.60
N TYR A 32 9.59 -7.02 -15.50
CA TYR A 32 11.03 -6.81 -15.53
C TYR A 32 11.41 -5.37 -15.88
N LYS A 33 10.71 -4.73 -16.82
CA LYS A 33 10.94 -3.31 -17.21
C LYS A 33 10.65 -2.38 -16.06
N ILE A 34 9.50 -2.56 -15.40
CA ILE A 34 9.13 -1.75 -14.24
C ILE A 34 10.18 -1.93 -13.13
N ARG A 35 10.63 -3.16 -12.88
CA ARG A 35 11.68 -3.41 -11.88
C ARG A 35 13.01 -2.74 -12.22
N GLU A 36 13.39 -2.74 -13.48
CA GLU A 36 14.59 -2.05 -13.99
C GLU A 36 14.49 -0.53 -13.76
N GLU A 37 13.33 0.09 -14.00
CA GLU A 37 13.11 1.53 -13.73
C GLU A 37 13.36 1.91 -12.26
N PHE A 38 13.10 0.99 -11.32
CA PHE A 38 13.36 1.18 -9.89
C PHE A 38 14.71 0.61 -9.42
N GLY A 39 15.55 0.09 -10.33
CA GLY A 39 16.84 -0.52 -9.98
C GLY A 39 16.69 -1.81 -9.13
N ILE A 40 15.58 -2.53 -9.27
CA ILE A 40 15.27 -3.74 -8.49
C ILE A 40 15.58 -4.98 -9.32
N SER A 41 16.38 -5.91 -8.80
CA SER A 41 16.63 -7.19 -9.46
C SER A 41 15.35 -8.03 -9.59
N ASN A 42 15.25 -8.86 -10.63
CA ASN A 42 14.12 -9.77 -10.82
C ASN A 42 13.96 -10.81 -9.69
N SER A 43 15.06 -11.17 -9.01
CA SER A 43 15.08 -12.10 -7.87
C SER A 43 14.79 -11.42 -6.53
N THR A 44 14.87 -10.10 -6.45
CA THR A 44 14.61 -9.36 -5.20
C THR A 44 13.15 -9.50 -4.78
N LEU A 45 12.94 -9.98 -3.56
CA LEU A 45 11.63 -9.94 -2.92
C LEU A 45 11.24 -8.49 -2.65
N VAL A 46 10.05 -8.11 -3.12
CA VAL A 46 9.51 -6.75 -2.93
C VAL A 46 8.17 -6.88 -2.22
N VAL A 47 8.05 -6.19 -1.09
CA VAL A 47 6.79 -6.06 -0.34
C VAL A 47 6.38 -4.59 -0.41
N GLY A 48 5.10 -4.31 -0.60
CA GLY A 48 4.67 -2.92 -0.70
C GLY A 48 3.27 -2.65 -0.20
N ILE A 49 3.05 -1.39 0.16
CA ILE A 49 1.77 -0.85 0.59
C ILE A 49 1.41 0.34 -0.31
N ILE A 50 0.16 0.37 -0.76
CA ILE A 50 -0.34 1.39 -1.69
C ILE A 50 -1.52 2.11 -1.05
N GLY A 51 -1.46 3.43 -1.00
CA GLY A 51 -2.54 4.26 -0.48
C GLY A 51 -2.06 5.66 -0.11
N ARG A 52 -3.02 6.55 0.16
CA ARG A 52 -2.75 7.90 0.68
C ARG A 52 -1.86 7.83 1.92
N ILE A 53 -0.91 8.75 2.04
CA ILE A 53 -0.01 8.80 3.20
C ILE A 53 -0.75 9.48 4.35
N GLU A 54 -1.36 8.67 5.21
CA GLU A 54 -2.17 9.10 6.36
C GLU A 54 -2.27 7.94 7.39
N PRO A 55 -2.45 8.21 8.69
CA PRO A 55 -2.36 7.19 9.74
C PRO A 55 -3.26 5.97 9.53
N LYS A 56 -4.48 6.17 9.04
CA LYS A 56 -5.47 5.09 8.81
C LYS A 56 -5.08 4.10 7.70
N LYS A 57 -3.97 4.32 7.00
CA LYS A 57 -3.50 3.46 5.91
C LYS A 57 -2.37 2.53 6.31
N GLY A 58 -1.87 2.62 7.55
CA GLY A 58 -1.00 1.59 8.14
C GLY A 58 0.46 1.65 7.71
N GLN A 59 0.93 2.76 7.13
CA GLN A 59 2.33 2.86 6.67
C GLN A 59 3.34 2.82 7.82
N LYS A 60 2.97 3.34 9.00
CA LYS A 60 3.85 3.32 10.18
C LYS A 60 4.09 1.88 10.63
N GLU A 61 3.03 1.10 10.78
CA GLU A 61 3.08 -0.31 11.14
C GLU A 61 3.84 -1.11 10.09
N PHE A 62 3.65 -0.77 8.81
CA PHE A 62 4.40 -1.37 7.70
C PHE A 62 5.92 -1.12 7.83
N LEU A 63 6.35 0.10 8.15
CA LEU A 63 7.77 0.41 8.35
C LEU A 63 8.36 -0.29 9.59
N LEU A 64 7.61 -0.34 10.69
CA LEU A 64 8.06 -1.02 11.90
C LEU A 64 8.26 -2.53 11.64
N ALA A 65 7.30 -3.17 10.96
CA ALA A 65 7.45 -4.57 10.55
C ALA A 65 8.59 -4.76 9.54
N ALA A 66 8.77 -3.82 8.60
CA ALA A 66 9.87 -3.88 7.65
C ALA A 66 11.24 -3.85 8.34
N LYS A 67 11.39 -3.05 9.40
CA LYS A 67 12.63 -2.96 10.19
C LYS A 67 12.98 -4.28 10.87
N GLU A 68 11.99 -4.96 11.43
CA GLU A 68 12.18 -6.28 12.04
C GLU A 68 12.59 -7.33 10.99
N ILE A 69 11.85 -7.40 9.88
CA ILE A 69 12.04 -8.41 8.82
C ILE A 69 13.35 -8.19 8.04
N ALA A 70 13.78 -6.95 7.86
CA ALA A 70 15.00 -6.63 7.10
C ALA A 70 16.26 -7.26 7.71
N ASN A 71 16.26 -7.52 9.02
CA ASN A 71 17.37 -8.19 9.70
C ASN A 71 17.50 -9.67 9.30
N ASP A 72 16.37 -10.34 9.08
CA ASP A 72 16.32 -11.77 8.77
C ASP A 72 16.46 -12.06 7.27
N PHE A 73 16.06 -11.10 6.41
CA PHE A 73 16.04 -11.25 4.96
C PHE A 73 16.88 -10.19 4.25
N PRO A 74 18.22 -10.32 4.26
CA PRO A 74 19.09 -9.36 3.61
C PRO A 74 18.77 -9.25 2.12
N GLY A 75 18.53 -8.03 1.65
CA GLY A 75 18.24 -7.73 0.24
C GLY A 75 16.75 -7.69 -0.13
N ILE A 76 15.83 -7.94 0.81
CA ILE A 76 14.41 -7.59 0.62
C ILE A 76 14.25 -6.08 0.39
N LYS A 77 13.24 -5.69 -0.39
CA LYS A 77 12.89 -4.27 -0.61
C LYS A 77 11.46 -4.00 -0.18
N PHE A 78 11.26 -2.89 0.49
CA PHE A 78 9.94 -2.42 0.92
C PHE A 78 9.57 -1.13 0.17
N LEU A 79 8.33 -1.05 -0.33
CA LEU A 79 7.85 0.10 -1.09
C LEU A 79 6.56 0.68 -0.47
N ILE A 80 6.55 1.99 -0.24
CA ILE A 80 5.35 2.74 0.10
C ILE A 80 5.01 3.62 -1.10
N VAL A 81 3.81 3.44 -1.67
CA VAL A 81 3.36 4.18 -2.85
C VAL A 81 2.11 4.97 -2.52
N GLY A 82 2.20 6.29 -2.64
CA GLY A 82 1.10 7.18 -2.33
C GLY A 82 1.52 8.64 -2.33
N ALA A 83 0.56 9.50 -2.04
CA ALA A 83 0.78 10.92 -1.84
C ALA A 83 0.15 11.36 -0.52
N THR A 84 0.76 12.38 0.07
CA THR A 84 0.23 13.14 1.21
C THR A 84 -0.76 14.20 0.72
N GLU A 85 -1.73 14.54 1.56
CA GLU A 85 -2.57 15.73 1.38
C GLU A 85 -2.25 16.81 2.43
N PRO A 86 -2.65 18.07 2.18
CA PRO A 86 -2.56 19.13 3.18
C PRO A 86 -3.15 18.68 4.52
N GLY A 87 -2.36 18.81 5.60
CA GLY A 87 -2.72 18.32 6.94
C GLY A 87 -2.02 17.02 7.36
N PHE A 88 -1.39 16.28 6.44
CA PHE A 88 -0.67 15.04 6.75
C PHE A 88 0.85 15.12 6.54
N THR A 89 1.40 16.29 6.20
CA THR A 89 2.85 16.48 6.02
C THR A 89 3.67 16.11 7.26
N GLY A 90 3.15 16.36 8.46
CA GLY A 90 3.81 15.94 9.71
C GLY A 90 3.95 14.42 9.83
N TYR A 91 2.91 13.69 9.43
CA TYR A 91 2.93 12.22 9.42
C TYR A 91 3.88 11.67 8.36
N GLU A 92 3.90 12.24 7.16
CA GLU A 92 4.88 11.84 6.14
C GLU A 92 6.32 12.03 6.63
N ASN A 93 6.61 13.17 7.28
CA ASN A 93 7.94 13.42 7.83
C ASN A 93 8.32 12.43 8.94
N GLU A 94 7.35 12.01 9.76
CA GLU A 94 7.57 10.94 10.76
C GLU A 94 7.93 9.62 10.06
N LEU A 95 7.17 9.22 9.04
CA LEU A 95 7.46 7.99 8.29
C LEU A 95 8.85 8.02 7.63
N ARG A 96 9.26 9.18 7.09
CA ARG A 96 10.60 9.33 6.50
C ARG A 96 11.70 9.11 7.53
N LYS A 97 11.56 9.67 8.74
CA LYS A 97 12.51 9.43 9.84
C LYS A 97 12.60 7.95 10.20
N ILE A 98 11.46 7.26 10.35
CA ILE A 98 11.44 5.82 10.65
C ILE A 98 12.12 5.01 9.55
N ALA A 99 11.98 5.42 8.28
CA ALA A 99 12.59 4.73 7.16
C ALA A 99 14.11 4.97 7.05
N ASP A 100 14.62 6.07 7.60
CA ASP A 100 16.04 6.42 7.62
C ASP A 100 16.78 5.81 8.85
N ASP A 101 16.05 5.39 9.89
CA ASP A 101 16.54 4.76 11.13
C ASP A 101 16.80 3.26 11.03
#